data_AF-A0A6P0LMC7-F1
#
_entry.id   AF-A0A6P0LMC7-F1
#
_cell.length_a   1.000
_cell.length_b   1.000
_cell.length_c   1.000
_cell.angle_alpha   90.00
_cell.angle_beta   90.00
_cell.angle_gamma   90.00
#
_symmetry.space_group_name_H-M   'P 1'
#
loop_
_entity.id
_entity.type
_entity.pdbx_description
1 polymer ?
#
loop_
_entity_poly.entity_id
_entity_poly.type
_entity_poly.pdbx_seq_one_letter_code
_entity_poly.pdbx_strand_id
1 'polypeptide(L)'
;MGSKDDEKAARHLRQNCLVGASRWGQKWGYNDLPEDVIEKMVEAIAAADPQIEILLDLDCPACSHHWQVMLDIVWFIWKEISAKAQRILQEVHLLARFYGWREADILSMSTLRRQYYLSLVG
;
A
#
# COMPACT_ATOMS: atom_id res chain seq x y z
N MET A 1 10.36 -21.60 11.25
CA MET A 1 9.82 -21.32 12.60
C MET A 1 8.86 -20.16 12.42
N GLY A 2 7.57 -20.42 12.15
CA GLY A 2 6.60 -19.37 11.76
C GLY A 2 5.19 -19.93 11.54
N SER A 3 5.09 -21.08 10.86
CA SER A 3 3.81 -21.68 10.45
C SER A 3 2.74 -21.91 11.54
N LYS A 4 3.11 -22.22 12.80
CA LYS A 4 2.11 -22.46 13.87
C LYS A 4 1.60 -21.18 14.53
N ASP A 5 2.38 -20.11 14.52
CA ASP A 5 1.95 -18.81 15.07
C ASP A 5 1.10 -18.08 14.03
N ASP A 6 1.43 -18.22 12.75
CA ASP A 6 0.65 -17.65 11.64
C ASP A 6 -0.78 -18.22 11.62
N GLU A 7 -0.94 -19.55 11.77
CA GLU A 7 -2.27 -20.18 11.77
C GLU A 7 -3.11 -19.77 13.00
N LYS A 8 -2.47 -19.65 14.17
CA LYS A 8 -3.15 -19.14 15.36
C LYS A 8 -3.58 -17.68 15.20
N ALA A 9 -2.76 -16.85 14.57
CA ALA A 9 -3.09 -15.45 14.30
C ALA A 9 -4.24 -15.34 13.28
N ALA A 10 -4.17 -16.10 12.19
CA ALA A 10 -5.22 -16.16 11.17
C ALA A 10 -6.56 -16.59 11.77
N ARG A 11 -6.56 -17.63 12.62
CA ARG A 11 -7.77 -18.06 13.34
C ARG A 11 -8.36 -16.95 14.22
N HIS A 12 -7.53 -16.22 14.97
CA HIS A 12 -8.02 -15.11 15.79
C HIS A 12 -8.61 -13.98 14.94
N LEU A 13 -8.00 -13.64 13.81
CA LEU A 13 -8.54 -12.64 12.89
C LEU A 13 -9.91 -13.06 12.36
N ARG A 14 -10.04 -14.29 11.85
CA ARG A 14 -11.33 -14.82 11.36
C ARG A 14 -12.41 -14.81 12.45
N GLN A 15 -12.06 -15.17 13.68
CA GLN A 15 -12.99 -15.12 14.81
C GLN A 15 -13.44 -13.69 15.14
N ASN A 16 -12.54 -12.71 15.06
CA ASN A 16 -12.87 -11.30 15.31
C ASN A 16 -13.67 -10.66 14.17
N CYS A 17 -13.52 -11.16 12.94
CA CYS A 17 -14.33 -10.73 11.79
C CYS A 17 -15.77 -11.26 11.84
N LEU A 18 -16.06 -12.30 12.64
CA LEU A 18 -17.42 -12.85 12.77
C LEU A 18 -18.29 -11.96 13.66
N VAL A 19 -19.11 -11.10 13.03
CA VAL A 19 -20.08 -10.25 13.75
C VAL A 19 -21.27 -11.06 14.28
N GLY A 20 -21.67 -12.12 13.56
CA GLY A 20 -22.69 -13.05 14.01
C GLY A 20 -23.00 -14.12 12.96
N ALA A 21 -23.33 -15.33 13.41
CA ALA A 21 -23.83 -16.41 12.58
C ALA A 21 -25.13 -16.96 13.17
N SER A 22 -26.11 -17.21 12.30
CA SER A 22 -27.35 -17.86 12.70
C SER A 22 -27.97 -18.69 11.58
N ARG A 23 -28.61 -19.79 11.94
CA ARG A 23 -29.41 -20.63 11.03
C ARG A 23 -30.72 -20.97 11.70
N TRP A 24 -31.85 -20.66 11.04
CA TRP A 24 -33.19 -20.87 11.58
C TRP A 24 -33.40 -20.32 13.01
N GLY A 25 -32.82 -19.15 13.31
CA GLY A 25 -32.93 -18.50 14.63
C GLY A 25 -31.95 -19.03 15.69
N GLN A 26 -31.26 -20.14 15.44
CA GLN A 26 -30.18 -20.61 16.32
C GLN A 26 -28.91 -19.84 16.02
N LYS A 27 -28.29 -19.24 17.05
CA LYS A 27 -26.99 -18.57 16.96
C LYS A 27 -25.85 -19.57 17.04
N TRP A 28 -24.79 -19.32 16.28
CA TRP A 28 -23.60 -20.18 16.19
C TRP A 28 -22.35 -19.35 16.53
N GLY A 29 -21.44 -19.93 17.31
CA GLY A 29 -20.12 -19.35 17.55
C GLY A 29 -19.15 -19.76 16.44
N TYR A 30 -18.02 -19.05 16.34
CA TYR A 30 -16.99 -19.34 15.33
C TYR A 30 -16.51 -20.80 15.36
N ASN A 31 -16.34 -21.38 16.55
CA ASN A 31 -15.87 -22.76 16.71
C ASN A 31 -16.91 -23.82 16.34
N ASP A 32 -18.17 -23.42 16.20
CA ASP A 32 -19.27 -24.32 15.84
C ASP A 32 -19.50 -24.30 14.31
N LEU A 33 -18.91 -23.34 13.60
CA LEU A 33 -19.08 -23.20 12.16
C LEU A 33 -18.34 -24.32 11.39
N PRO A 34 -18.99 -24.93 10.39
CA PRO A 34 -18.32 -25.79 9.43
C PRO A 34 -17.19 -25.06 8.70
N GLU A 35 -16.14 -25.79 8.34
CA GLU A 35 -14.96 -25.23 7.68
C GLU A 35 -15.28 -24.59 6.32
N ASP A 36 -16.20 -25.17 5.55
CA ASP A 36 -16.66 -24.62 4.28
C ASP A 36 -17.38 -23.26 4.43
N VAL A 37 -18.04 -23.04 5.57
CA VAL A 37 -18.67 -21.76 5.88
C VAL A 37 -17.63 -20.71 6.23
N ILE A 38 -16.56 -21.12 6.92
CA ILE A 38 -15.42 -20.24 7.23
C ILE A 38 -14.68 -19.85 5.94
N GLU A 39 -14.43 -20.79 5.04
CA GLU A 39 -13.83 -20.51 3.72
C GLU A 39 -14.66 -19.50 2.92
N LYS A 40 -15.97 -19.73 2.80
CA LYS A 40 -16.88 -18.79 2.12
C LYS A 40 -16.93 -17.41 2.76
N MET A 41 -16.79 -17.33 4.09
CA MET A 41 -16.68 -16.06 4.79
C MET A 41 -15.41 -15.31 4.37
N VAL A 42 -14.27 -16.01 4.27
CA VAL A 42 -12.99 -15.41 3.84
C VAL A 42 -13.08 -14.94 2.39
N GLU A 43 -13.64 -15.74 1.48
CA GLU A 43 -13.87 -15.34 0.08
C GLU A 43 -14.77 -14.10 -0.01
N ALA A 44 -15.85 -14.05 0.79
CA ALA A 44 -16.75 -12.91 0.83
C ALA A 44 -16.06 -11.64 1.37
N ILE A 45 -15.16 -11.76 2.35
CA ILE A 45 -14.36 -10.63 2.86
C ILE A 45 -13.44 -10.11 1.74
N ALA A 46 -12.72 -10.99 1.05
CA ALA A 46 -11.84 -10.61 -0.05
C ALA A 46 -12.61 -9.96 -1.21
N ALA A 47 -13.80 -10.46 -1.54
CA ALA A 47 -14.65 -9.87 -2.57
C ALA A 47 -15.26 -8.52 -2.17
N ALA A 48 -15.49 -8.29 -0.87
CA ALA A 48 -16.04 -7.05 -0.35
C ALA A 48 -15.04 -5.89 -0.35
N ASP A 49 -13.74 -6.19 -0.29
CA ASP A 49 -12.66 -5.22 -0.44
C ASP A 49 -11.65 -5.68 -1.51
N PRO A 50 -11.91 -5.39 -2.80
CA PRO A 50 -10.98 -5.72 -3.88
C PRO A 50 -9.59 -5.07 -3.76
N GLN A 51 -9.43 -4.10 -2.85
CA GLN A 51 -8.15 -3.41 -2.63
C GLN A 51 -7.37 -3.98 -1.44
N ILE A 52 -7.89 -5.00 -0.74
CA ILE A 52 -7.18 -5.71 0.34
C ILE A 52 -5.84 -6.28 -0.15
N GLU A 53 -5.82 -6.75 -1.39
CA GLU A 53 -4.63 -7.27 -2.04
C GLU A 53 -4.61 -6.82 -3.50
N ILE A 54 -3.66 -5.96 -3.85
CA ILE A 54 -3.48 -5.49 -5.23
C ILE A 54 -2.44 -6.37 -5.90
N LEU A 55 -2.89 -7.28 -6.76
CA LEU A 55 -2.02 -8.14 -7.55
C LEU A 55 -1.83 -7.57 -8.95
N LEU A 56 -0.59 -7.52 -9.41
CA LEU A 56 -0.23 -7.16 -10.77
C LEU A 56 0.07 -8.44 -11.55
N ASP A 57 -0.68 -8.68 -12.61
CA ASP A 57 -0.39 -9.74 -13.58
C ASP A 57 0.77 -9.31 -14.47
N LEU A 58 1.79 -10.15 -14.55
CA LEU A 58 3.01 -9.90 -15.31
C LEU A 58 3.29 -11.06 -16.26
N ASP A 59 3.67 -10.67 -17.48
CA ASP A 59 3.97 -11.59 -18.57
C ASP A 59 5.40 -11.39 -19.04
N CYS A 60 6.17 -12.49 -19.14
CA CYS A 60 7.51 -12.41 -19.72
C CYS A 60 7.40 -12.36 -21.24
N PRO A 61 7.84 -11.28 -21.92
CA PRO A 61 7.74 -11.20 -23.38
C PRO A 61 8.64 -12.20 -24.12
N ALA A 62 9.62 -12.82 -23.43
CA ALA A 62 10.55 -13.78 -24.04
C ALA A 62 10.07 -15.24 -23.97
N CYS A 63 9.30 -15.62 -22.95
CA CYS A 63 8.89 -17.01 -22.72
C CYS A 63 7.40 -17.21 -22.40
N SER A 64 6.61 -16.13 -22.36
CA SER A 64 5.19 -16.16 -21.99
C SER A 64 4.92 -16.76 -20.60
N HIS A 65 5.90 -16.72 -19.71
CA HIS A 65 5.66 -17.07 -18.32
C HIS A 65 4.79 -16.00 -17.65
N HIS A 66 3.74 -16.44 -16.97
CA HIS A 66 2.80 -15.60 -16.25
C HIS A 66 3.06 -15.73 -14.74
N TRP A 67 3.11 -14.61 -14.04
CA TRP A 67 3.17 -14.59 -12.59
C TRP A 67 2.46 -13.36 -12.02
N GLN A 68 2.14 -13.41 -10.73
CA GLN A 68 1.54 -12.30 -10.01
C GLN A 68 2.52 -11.74 -8.98
N VAL A 69 2.49 -10.42 -8.80
CA VAL A 69 3.21 -9.74 -7.72
C VAL A 69 2.25 -8.88 -6.92
N MET A 70 2.40 -8.89 -5.60
CA MET A 70 1.66 -8.00 -4.72
C MET A 70 2.25 -6.59 -4.78
N LEU A 71 1.39 -5.60 -5.02
CA LEU A 71 1.73 -4.18 -4.91
C LEU A 71 1.40 -3.69 -3.49
N ASP A 72 2.43 -3.55 -2.66
CA ASP A 72 2.32 -2.79 -1.40
C ASP A 72 2.23 -1.29 -1.73
N ILE A 73 0.99 -0.80 -1.85
CA ILE A 73 0.70 0.59 -2.19
C ILE A 73 1.20 1.57 -1.12
N VAL A 74 1.20 1.18 0.16
CA VAL A 74 1.63 2.03 1.27
C VAL A 74 3.13 2.25 1.18
N TRP A 75 3.89 1.16 1.02
CA TRP A 75 5.33 1.23 0.85
C TRP A 75 5.72 2.01 -0.42
N PHE A 76 5.02 1.76 -1.53
CA PHE A 76 5.29 2.43 -2.80
C PHE A 76 5.09 3.95 -2.70
N ILE A 77 3.93 4.40 -2.19
CA ILE A 77 3.65 5.84 -2.04
C ILE A 77 4.63 6.49 -1.06
N TRP A 78 4.93 5.82 0.05
CA TRP A 78 5.86 6.36 1.04
C TRP A 78 7.26 6.58 0.47
N LYS A 79 7.74 5.63 -0.35
CA LYS A 79 8.99 5.74 -1.09
C LYS A 79 9.00 6.96 -2.03
N GLU A 80 7.95 7.12 -2.83
CA GLU A 80 7.82 8.24 -3.78
C GLU A 80 7.76 9.61 -3.07
N ILE A 81 6.98 9.73 -1.99
CA ILE A 81 6.89 10.95 -1.19
C ILE A 81 8.25 11.30 -0.59
N SER A 82 8.94 10.31 -0.01
CA SER A 82 10.25 10.50 0.62
C SER A 82 11.29 10.98 -0.40
N ALA A 83 11.34 10.35 -1.57
CA ALA A 83 12.25 10.75 -2.65
C ALA A 83 11.95 12.18 -3.13
N LYS A 84 10.67 12.54 -3.27
CA LYS A 84 10.27 13.89 -3.69
C LYS A 84 10.59 14.96 -2.66
N ALA A 85 10.41 14.66 -1.37
CA ALA A 85 10.79 15.56 -0.28
C ALA A 85 12.31 15.83 -0.29
N GLN A 86 13.12 14.78 -0.44
CA GLN A 86 14.58 14.91 -0.55
C GLN A 86 14.99 15.76 -1.77
N ARG A 87 14.37 15.54 -2.94
CA ARG A 87 14.63 16.34 -4.13
C ARG A 87 14.30 17.82 -3.90
N ILE A 88 13.14 18.13 -3.33
CA ILE A 88 12.74 19.53 -3.05
C ILE A 88 13.75 20.21 -2.12
N LEU A 89 14.24 19.52 -1.09
CA LEU A 89 15.26 20.06 -0.19
C LEU A 89 16.57 20.38 -0.93
N GLN A 90 17.00 19.53 -1.87
CA GLN A 90 18.18 19.79 -2.70
C GLN A 90 17.97 21.00 -3.62
N GLU A 91 16.79 21.09 -4.26
CA GLU A 91 16.42 22.22 -5.11
C GLU A 91 16.45 23.54 -4.34
N VAL A 92 15.85 23.56 -3.14
CA VAL A 92 15.85 24.73 -2.24
C VAL A 92 17.27 25.09 -1.80
N HIS A 93 18.06 24.11 -1.38
CA HIS A 93 19.44 24.32 -0.97
C HIS A 93 20.28 24.98 -2.07
N LEU A 94 20.23 24.45 -3.29
CA LEU A 94 21.00 24.98 -4.42
C LEU A 94 20.62 26.42 -4.77
N LEU A 95 19.32 26.70 -4.87
CA LEU A 95 18.83 28.02 -5.23
C LEU A 95 19.07 29.05 -4.12
N ALA A 96 18.86 28.68 -2.86
CA ALA A 96 19.16 29.55 -1.73
C ALA A 96 20.66 29.87 -1.68
N ARG A 97 21.53 28.87 -1.91
CA ARG A 97 22.98 29.04 -1.91
C ARG A 97 23.46 29.93 -3.07
N PHE A 98 22.91 29.79 -4.27
CA PHE A 98 23.37 30.53 -5.43
C PHE A 98 22.83 31.96 -5.48
N TYR A 99 21.52 32.14 -5.23
CA TYR A 99 20.85 33.43 -5.38
C TYR A 99 20.65 34.20 -4.06
N GLY A 100 20.89 33.57 -2.90
CA GLY A 100 20.65 34.17 -1.59
C GLY A 100 19.18 34.36 -1.23
N TRP A 101 18.26 33.74 -1.99
CA TRP A 101 16.83 33.84 -1.72
C TRP A 101 16.43 33.05 -0.48
N ARG A 102 15.38 33.51 0.23
CA ARG A 102 14.85 32.79 1.39
C ARG A 102 14.17 31.51 0.92
N GLU A 103 14.30 30.44 1.71
CA GLU A 103 13.67 29.15 1.41
C GLU A 103 12.16 29.25 1.18
N ALA A 104 11.47 30.07 1.97
CA ALA A 104 10.03 30.31 1.82
C ALA A 104 9.67 30.90 0.44
N ASP A 105 10.49 31.82 -0.07
CA ASP A 105 10.25 32.42 -1.39
C ASP A 105 10.48 31.37 -2.50
N ILE A 106 11.48 30.49 -2.35
CA ILE A 106 11.75 29.39 -3.31
C ILE A 106 10.65 28.32 -3.27
N LEU A 107 10.14 27.99 -2.09
CA LEU A 107 9.04 27.04 -1.91
C LEU A 107 7.72 27.58 -2.45
N SER A 108 7.52 28.91 -2.44
CA SER A 108 6.34 29.55 -3.05
C SER A 108 6.35 29.53 -4.58
N MET A 109 7.49 29.21 -5.21
CA MET A 109 7.58 29.09 -6.67
C MET A 109 6.91 27.81 -7.15
N SER A 110 6.30 27.88 -8.34
CA SER A 110 5.89 26.66 -9.05
C SER A 110 7.10 25.77 -9.34
N THR A 111 6.89 24.46 -9.40
CA THR A 111 7.93 23.49 -9.76
C THR A 111 8.62 23.85 -11.07
N LEU A 112 7.86 24.27 -12.09
CA LEU A 112 8.40 24.68 -13.39
C LEU A 112 9.38 25.85 -13.26
N ARG A 113 9.02 26.88 -12.49
CA ARG A 113 9.89 28.05 -12.29
C ARG A 113 11.15 27.69 -11.52
N ARG A 114 11.03 26.85 -10.50
CA ARG A 114 12.19 26.35 -9.72
C ARG A 114 13.15 25.54 -10.59
N GLN A 115 12.62 24.63 -11.41
CA GLN A 115 13.38 23.83 -12.37
C GLN A 115 14.06 24.71 -13.44
N TYR A 116 13.37 25.74 -13.94
CA TYR A 116 13.98 26.70 -14.86
C TYR A 116 15.19 27.39 -14.23
N TYR A 117 15.06 27.96 -13.02
CA TYR A 117 16.22 28.56 -12.36
C TYR A 117 17.35 27.56 -12.10
N LEU A 118 17.05 26.33 -11.68
CA LEU A 118 18.05 25.27 -11.50
C LEU A 118 18.83 24.98 -12.78
N SER A 119 18.18 25.04 -13.95
CA SER A 119 18.87 24.85 -15.24
C SER A 119 19.85 25.97 -15.58
N LEU A 120 19.69 27.17 -14.99
CA LEU A 120 20.58 28.32 -15.19
C LEU A 120 21.78 28.34 -14.24
N VAL A 121 21.72 27.60 -13.13
CA VAL A 121 22.82 27.45 -12.16
C VAL A 121 23.62 26.16 -12.34
N GLY A 122 23.38 25.45 -13.44
CA GLY A 122 24.12 24.26 -13.86
C GLY A 122 25.62 24.53 -14.00
#